data_AF-A0A3D8PXV4-F1
#
_entry.id   AF-A0A3D8PXV4-F1
#
_cell.length_a   1.000
_cell.length_b   1.000
_cell.length_c   1.000
_cell.angle_alpha   90.00
_cell.angle_beta   90.00
_cell.angle_gamma   90.00
#
_symmetry.space_group_name_H-M   'P 1'
#
loop_
_entity.id
_entity.type
_entity.pdbx_description
1 polymer ?
#
loop_
_entity_poly.entity_id
_entity_poly.type
_entity_poly.pdbx_seq_one_letter_code
_entity_poly.pdbx_strand_id
1 'polypeptide(L)'
;MSTTFIMPTEGRITSPFGYRKDPITGKNSSWHQGVDIAKSGNVDVNASADGTVTRVGPLSTYGNVVMILHNINGKTYETNYAHLHSYSVKVGQKVKQGQRIGRMGSTGRVTGQHLHFEIHDGRYAPGQPNAVDPMKLVGKDLSPKPSGSTYTVKKGDTLWGIANSNKMTVNQLKNLNGLKSDTIYPGQKLKLSGSPSTTNYYTVIKGDTLWGISQKYNTTVSKIKSLNGLKSDLIKPGQNLRVK
;
A
#
# COMPACT_ATOMS: atom_id res chain seq x y z
N MET A 1 11.25 1.49 -10.18
CA MET A 1 10.28 1.10 -9.15
C MET A 1 9.05 0.65 -9.90
N SER A 2 8.50 -0.51 -9.56
CA SER A 2 7.26 -1.00 -10.16
C SER A 2 6.12 0.00 -9.97
N THR A 3 5.38 0.30 -11.04
CA THR A 3 4.13 1.07 -10.99
C THR A 3 2.90 0.17 -10.96
N THR A 4 3.09 -1.15 -11.01
CA THR A 4 2.04 -2.16 -11.05
C THR A 4 2.34 -3.27 -10.06
N PHE A 5 1.30 -4.04 -9.72
CA PHE A 5 1.48 -5.41 -9.22
C PHE A 5 1.34 -6.39 -10.39
N ILE A 6 2.13 -7.46 -10.41
CA ILE A 6 1.93 -8.61 -11.29
C ILE A 6 1.29 -9.76 -10.50
N MET A 7 0.74 -10.74 -11.23
CA MET A 7 0.38 -12.02 -10.62
C MET A 7 1.65 -12.66 -10.00
N PRO A 8 1.58 -13.11 -8.75
CA PRO A 8 2.76 -13.63 -8.05
C PRO A 8 3.09 -15.07 -8.43
N THR A 9 2.19 -15.77 -9.08
CA THR A 9 2.35 -17.17 -9.51
C THR A 9 1.42 -17.43 -10.69
N GLU A 10 1.75 -18.46 -11.45
CA GLU A 10 0.81 -19.07 -12.39
C GLU A 10 -0.22 -19.93 -11.65
N GLY A 11 -1.42 -20.07 -12.21
CA GLY A 11 -2.46 -20.95 -11.69
C GLY A 11 -3.86 -20.39 -11.90
N ARG A 12 -4.86 -21.19 -11.51
CA ARG A 12 -6.28 -20.79 -11.53
C ARG A 12 -6.65 -20.18 -10.19
N ILE A 13 -7.40 -19.08 -10.23
CA ILE A 13 -8.06 -18.55 -9.03
C ILE A 13 -9.13 -19.54 -8.58
N THR A 14 -8.93 -20.16 -7.42
CA THR A 14 -9.87 -21.12 -6.82
C THR A 14 -10.78 -20.46 -5.79
N SER A 15 -10.33 -19.38 -5.16
CA SER A 15 -11.16 -18.59 -4.25
C SER A 15 -10.88 -17.09 -4.39
N PRO A 16 -11.89 -16.27 -4.76
CA PRO A 16 -11.72 -14.82 -4.87
C PRO A 16 -11.74 -14.12 -3.50
N PHE A 17 -11.34 -12.85 -3.48
CA PHE A 17 -11.46 -11.96 -2.32
C PHE A 17 -12.92 -11.69 -1.95
N GLY A 18 -13.19 -11.55 -0.65
CA GLY A 18 -14.49 -11.16 -0.11
C GLY A 18 -15.31 -12.32 0.46
N TYR A 19 -16.63 -12.14 0.55
CA TYR A 19 -17.52 -13.13 1.15
C TYR A 19 -17.65 -14.39 0.28
N ARG A 20 -17.48 -15.55 0.92
CA ARG A 20 -17.75 -16.86 0.32
C ARG A 20 -19.15 -17.32 0.71
N LYS A 21 -19.92 -17.84 -0.26
CA LYS A 21 -21.17 -18.54 0.03
C LYS A 21 -20.87 -19.91 0.62
N ASP A 22 -21.57 -20.22 1.70
CA ASP A 22 -21.63 -21.54 2.27
C ASP A 22 -22.25 -22.52 1.27
N PRO A 23 -21.60 -23.63 0.92
CA PRO A 23 -22.10 -24.55 -0.10
C PRO A 23 -23.35 -25.32 0.34
N ILE A 24 -23.73 -25.27 1.63
CA ILE A 24 -24.89 -25.98 2.18
C ILE A 24 -26.01 -24.99 2.54
N THR A 25 -25.68 -23.87 3.17
CA THR A 25 -26.67 -22.90 3.70
C THR A 25 -26.84 -21.65 2.84
N GLY A 26 -25.98 -21.44 1.83
CA GLY A 26 -26.02 -20.28 0.93
C GLY A 26 -25.70 -18.93 1.60
N LYS A 27 -25.42 -18.91 2.92
CA LYS A 27 -25.04 -17.71 3.67
C LYS A 27 -23.60 -17.33 3.38
N ASN A 28 -23.26 -16.06 3.52
CA ASN A 28 -21.86 -15.63 3.45
C ASN A 28 -21.10 -16.14 4.70
N SER A 29 -20.53 -17.34 4.64
CA SER A 29 -20.05 -18.08 5.82
C SER A 29 -18.58 -17.86 6.16
N SER A 30 -17.80 -17.22 5.29
CA SER A 30 -16.43 -16.82 5.63
C SER A 30 -15.96 -15.64 4.77
N TRP A 31 -15.38 -14.62 5.43
CA TRP A 31 -14.72 -13.50 4.76
C TRP A 31 -13.30 -13.90 4.38
N HIS A 32 -12.95 -13.70 3.11
CA HIS A 32 -11.63 -14.02 2.57
C HIS A 32 -10.83 -12.75 2.29
N GLN A 33 -9.70 -12.58 2.97
CA GLN A 33 -8.85 -11.39 2.91
C GLN A 33 -7.89 -11.36 1.70
N GLY A 34 -7.85 -12.44 0.92
CA GLY A 34 -6.94 -12.59 -0.21
C GLY A 34 -7.60 -13.27 -1.40
N VAL A 35 -6.75 -13.77 -2.28
CA VAL A 35 -7.13 -14.65 -3.39
C VAL A 35 -6.33 -15.95 -3.27
N ASP A 36 -7.00 -17.07 -3.50
CA ASP A 36 -6.38 -18.39 -3.52
C ASP A 36 -6.10 -18.77 -4.99
N ILE A 37 -4.83 -19.03 -5.30
CA ILE A 37 -4.36 -19.39 -6.65
C ILE A 37 -3.76 -20.79 -6.58
N ALA A 38 -4.37 -21.75 -7.26
CA ALA A 38 -3.95 -23.14 -7.23
C ALA A 38 -3.33 -23.58 -8.57
N LYS A 39 -2.22 -24.30 -8.46
CA LYS A 39 -1.59 -25.06 -9.53
C LYS A 39 -0.80 -26.20 -8.91
N SER A 40 -0.90 -27.40 -9.47
CA SER A 40 -0.18 -28.59 -9.01
C SER A 40 1.30 -28.56 -9.42
N GLY A 41 2.12 -29.36 -8.73
CA GLY A 41 3.54 -29.55 -9.05
C GLY A 41 4.46 -28.48 -8.45
N ASN A 42 5.66 -28.33 -9.01
CA ASN A 42 6.63 -27.36 -8.53
C ASN A 42 6.36 -25.97 -9.13
N VAL A 43 5.64 -25.14 -8.36
CA VAL A 43 5.21 -23.82 -8.80
C VAL A 43 5.95 -22.74 -8.01
N ASP A 44 6.68 -21.89 -8.73
CA ASP A 44 7.42 -20.78 -8.13
C ASP A 44 6.48 -19.63 -7.76
N VAL A 45 6.77 -18.99 -6.62
CA VAL A 45 6.07 -17.79 -6.14
C VAL A 45 7.05 -16.63 -6.18
N ASN A 46 6.64 -15.55 -6.83
CA ASN A 46 7.43 -14.38 -7.17
C ASN A 46 6.88 -13.13 -6.48
N ALA A 47 7.77 -12.17 -6.20
CA ALA A 47 7.37 -10.86 -5.69
C ALA A 47 6.49 -10.14 -6.72
N SER A 48 5.29 -9.75 -6.31
CA SER A 48 4.32 -9.08 -7.16
C SER A 48 4.73 -7.64 -7.54
N ALA A 49 5.64 -7.02 -6.79
CA ALA A 49 6.22 -5.71 -7.08
C ALA A 49 7.60 -5.57 -6.41
N ASP A 50 8.38 -4.57 -6.83
CA ASP A 50 9.60 -4.15 -6.12
C ASP A 50 9.29 -3.87 -4.64
N GLY A 51 10.14 -4.30 -3.71
CA GLY A 51 9.86 -4.10 -2.30
C GLY A 51 10.98 -4.52 -1.35
N THR A 52 10.68 -4.44 -0.06
CA THR A 52 11.55 -4.91 1.04
C THR A 52 10.80 -5.94 1.87
N VAL A 53 11.40 -7.11 2.05
CA VAL A 53 10.83 -8.20 2.85
C VAL A 53 10.72 -7.77 4.31
N THR A 54 9.53 -7.89 4.88
CA THR A 54 9.22 -7.51 6.27
C THR A 54 8.98 -8.70 7.19
N ARG A 55 8.59 -9.85 6.63
CA ARG A 55 8.40 -11.11 7.35
C ARG A 55 8.76 -12.31 6.49
N VAL A 56 9.34 -13.32 7.13
CA VAL A 56 9.55 -14.65 6.58
C VAL A 56 9.32 -15.66 7.72
N GLY A 57 8.61 -16.76 7.45
CA GLY A 57 8.46 -17.88 8.37
C GLY A 57 7.01 -18.24 8.72
N PRO A 58 6.79 -19.19 9.65
CA PRO A 58 5.46 -19.64 10.04
C PRO A 58 4.59 -18.54 10.68
N LEU A 59 3.29 -18.51 10.34
CA LEU A 59 2.31 -17.58 10.89
C LEU A 59 0.93 -18.25 11.05
N SER A 60 0.65 -18.83 12.22
CA SER A 60 -0.67 -19.38 12.58
C SER A 60 -1.28 -20.23 11.44
N THR A 61 -2.54 -19.98 11.06
CA THR A 61 -3.24 -20.68 9.99
C THR A 61 -2.67 -20.42 8.59
N TYR A 62 -1.90 -19.36 8.38
CA TYR A 62 -1.28 -19.03 7.09
C TYR A 62 -0.11 -19.96 6.73
N GLY A 63 0.41 -20.74 7.69
CA GLY A 63 1.59 -21.56 7.45
C GLY A 63 2.82 -20.69 7.19
N ASN A 64 3.71 -21.11 6.30
CA ASN A 64 4.87 -20.31 5.94
C ASN A 64 4.46 -19.12 5.09
N VAL A 65 4.89 -17.93 5.51
CA VAL A 65 4.63 -16.68 4.80
C VAL A 65 5.90 -15.97 4.39
N VAL A 66 5.78 -15.18 3.33
CA VAL A 66 6.65 -14.03 3.06
C VAL A 66 5.76 -12.80 3.05
N MET A 67 6.18 -11.70 3.69
CA MET A 67 5.53 -10.40 3.53
C MET A 67 6.51 -9.38 2.98
N ILE A 68 6.02 -8.51 2.09
CA ILE A 68 6.87 -7.56 1.36
C ILE A 68 6.20 -6.19 1.39
N LEU A 69 6.93 -5.21 1.92
CA LEU A 69 6.54 -3.81 1.92
C LEU A 69 6.96 -3.17 0.60
N HIS A 70 5.99 -2.49 -0.02
CA HIS A 70 6.13 -1.80 -1.28
C HIS A 70 5.91 -0.31 -1.07
N ASN A 71 6.63 0.49 -1.85
CA ASN A 71 6.26 1.87 -2.11
C ASN A 71 5.92 1.97 -3.60
N ILE A 72 4.64 2.10 -3.90
CA ILE A 72 4.15 2.28 -5.26
C ILE A 72 3.61 3.69 -5.33
N ASN A 73 4.33 4.56 -6.03
CA ASN A 73 3.96 5.95 -6.27
C ASN A 73 3.71 6.75 -4.99
N GLY A 74 4.59 6.60 -4.00
CA GLY A 74 4.50 7.30 -2.72
C GLY A 74 3.45 6.73 -1.77
N LYS A 75 2.69 5.72 -2.19
CA LYS A 75 1.75 5.00 -1.36
C LYS A 75 2.36 3.67 -0.90
N THR A 76 2.17 3.39 0.38
CA THR A 76 2.65 2.15 0.99
C THR A 76 1.63 1.04 0.76
N TYR A 77 2.12 -0.13 0.35
CA TYR A 77 1.35 -1.36 0.30
C TYR A 77 2.17 -2.47 0.92
N GLU A 78 1.52 -3.49 1.44
CA GLU A 78 2.20 -4.71 1.90
C GLU A 78 1.50 -5.92 1.30
N THR A 79 2.27 -6.84 0.74
CA THR A 79 1.74 -8.09 0.20
C THR A 79 2.09 -9.26 1.12
N ASN A 80 1.17 -10.21 1.23
CA ASN A 80 1.34 -11.44 2.00
C ASN A 80 1.24 -12.64 1.04
N TYR A 81 2.25 -13.51 1.06
CA TYR A 81 2.34 -14.72 0.26
C TYR A 81 2.37 -15.90 1.23
N ALA A 82 1.29 -16.67 1.29
CA ALA A 82 1.08 -17.67 2.34
C ALA A 82 0.91 -19.09 1.82
N HIS A 83 0.87 -20.04 2.76
CA HIS A 83 0.85 -21.48 2.53
C HIS A 83 2.08 -21.99 1.79
N LEU A 84 3.18 -21.23 1.79
CA LEU A 84 4.37 -21.56 1.03
C LEU A 84 4.96 -22.90 1.47
N HIS A 85 5.48 -23.68 0.53
CA HIS A 85 6.28 -24.86 0.86
C HIS A 85 7.65 -24.43 1.41
N SER A 86 8.27 -23.46 0.74
CA SER A 86 9.57 -22.91 1.09
C SER A 86 9.68 -21.45 0.69
N TYR A 87 10.59 -20.71 1.35
CA TYR A 87 10.96 -19.34 1.00
C TYR A 87 12.46 -19.26 0.72
N SER A 88 12.86 -18.31 -0.13
CA SER A 88 14.24 -18.13 -0.62
C SER A 88 14.78 -16.72 -0.33
N VAL A 89 14.10 -15.98 0.55
CA VAL A 89 14.43 -14.61 0.94
C VAL A 89 14.48 -14.47 2.47
N LYS A 90 15.05 -13.37 2.95
CA LYS A 90 15.16 -13.04 4.39
C LYS A 90 14.62 -11.65 4.69
N VAL A 91 14.22 -11.41 5.94
CA VAL A 91 13.76 -10.09 6.42
C VAL A 91 14.83 -9.02 6.13
N GLY A 92 14.38 -7.85 5.65
CA GLY A 92 15.23 -6.73 5.23
C GLY A 92 15.77 -6.83 3.80
N GLN A 93 15.62 -7.98 3.13
CA GLN A 93 16.06 -8.14 1.75
C GLN A 93 15.21 -7.28 0.80
N LYS A 94 15.88 -6.56 -0.10
CA LYS A 94 15.21 -5.91 -1.24
C LYS A 94 14.96 -6.95 -2.32
N VAL A 95 13.76 -6.92 -2.88
CA VAL A 95 13.37 -7.79 -4.00
C VAL A 95 12.91 -6.97 -5.19
N LYS A 96 13.05 -7.54 -6.38
CA LYS A 96 12.49 -7.00 -7.62
C LYS A 96 11.18 -7.66 -7.97
N GLN A 97 10.29 -6.93 -8.65
CA GLN A 97 9.10 -7.54 -9.25
C GLN A 97 9.48 -8.72 -10.14
N GLY A 98 8.77 -9.84 -9.99
CA GLY A 98 9.06 -11.09 -10.70
C GLY A 98 10.20 -11.91 -10.10
N GLN A 99 10.95 -11.39 -9.12
CA GLN A 99 11.96 -12.17 -8.41
C GLN A 99 11.29 -13.28 -7.60
N ARG A 100 11.80 -14.50 -7.74
CA ARG A 100 11.35 -15.62 -6.91
C ARG A 100 11.60 -15.36 -5.43
N ILE A 101 10.56 -15.58 -4.64
CA ILE A 101 10.59 -15.44 -3.17
C ILE A 101 10.30 -16.76 -2.46
N GLY A 102 9.71 -17.74 -3.15
CA GLY A 102 9.43 -19.05 -2.57
C GLY A 102 8.80 -20.02 -3.56
N ARG A 103 8.24 -21.10 -3.02
CA ARG A 103 7.47 -22.10 -3.77
C ARG A 103 6.09 -22.26 -3.15
N MET A 104 5.09 -22.41 -4.02
CA MET A 104 3.72 -22.72 -3.63
C MET A 104 3.71 -24.02 -2.81
N GLY A 105 2.83 -24.09 -1.82
CA GLY A 105 2.75 -25.26 -0.96
C GLY A 105 1.38 -25.46 -0.38
N SER A 106 1.39 -26.19 0.74
CA SER A 106 0.20 -26.60 1.47
C SER A 106 0.42 -26.47 2.99
N THR A 107 1.21 -25.49 3.43
CA THR A 107 1.51 -25.33 4.86
C THR A 107 0.42 -24.53 5.57
N GLY A 108 0.23 -24.77 6.87
CA GLY A 108 -0.86 -24.14 7.63
C GLY A 108 -2.20 -24.86 7.47
N ARG A 109 -3.31 -24.13 7.58
CA ARG A 109 -4.66 -24.71 7.56
C ARG A 109 -5.24 -24.67 6.14
N VAL A 110 -4.90 -25.67 5.35
CA VAL A 110 -5.31 -25.79 3.94
C VAL A 110 -5.72 -27.21 3.57
N THR A 111 -6.53 -27.36 2.52
CA THR A 111 -7.01 -28.66 2.01
C THR A 111 -6.28 -29.14 0.76
N GLY A 112 -5.39 -28.32 0.19
CA GLY A 112 -4.63 -28.64 -1.01
C GLY A 112 -3.64 -27.55 -1.37
N GLN A 113 -2.76 -27.83 -2.33
CA GLN A 113 -1.71 -26.91 -2.75
C GLN A 113 -2.28 -25.66 -3.41
N HIS A 114 -2.00 -24.49 -2.83
CA HIS A 114 -2.31 -23.19 -3.40
C HIS A 114 -1.43 -22.11 -2.77
N LEU A 115 -1.37 -20.96 -3.45
CA LEU A 115 -0.91 -19.72 -2.86
C LEU A 115 -2.12 -18.95 -2.35
N HIS A 116 -2.10 -18.56 -1.08
CA HIS A 116 -2.98 -17.51 -0.58
C HIS A 116 -2.25 -16.17 -0.67
N PHE A 117 -2.81 -15.24 -1.45
CA PHE A 117 -2.18 -13.96 -1.77
C PHE A 117 -3.05 -12.78 -1.34
N GLU A 118 -2.49 -11.89 -0.53
CA GLU A 118 -3.17 -10.68 -0.05
C GLU A 118 -2.40 -9.42 -0.49
N ILE A 119 -3.14 -8.33 -0.69
CA ILE A 119 -2.58 -6.99 -0.79
C ILE A 119 -3.25 -6.12 0.29
N HIS A 120 -2.44 -5.38 1.03
CA HIS A 120 -2.90 -4.45 2.06
C HIS A 120 -2.61 -3.01 1.64
N ASP A 121 -3.58 -2.12 1.85
CA ASP A 121 -3.39 -0.67 1.75
C ASP A 121 -2.68 -0.17 3.03
N GLY A 122 -1.37 0.03 2.93
CA GLY A 122 -0.48 0.21 4.08
C GLY A 122 0.14 -1.11 4.57
N ARG A 123 0.63 -1.11 5.81
CA ARG A 123 1.24 -2.30 6.43
C ARG A 123 0.18 -3.32 6.83
N TYR A 124 0.52 -4.60 6.75
CA TYR A 124 -0.25 -5.69 7.34
C TYR A 124 -0.52 -5.38 8.81
N ALA A 125 -1.79 -5.46 9.21
CA ALA A 125 -2.25 -5.25 10.58
C ALA A 125 -3.06 -6.46 11.05
N PRO A 126 -2.97 -6.87 12.33
CA PRO A 126 -3.86 -7.89 12.89
C PRO A 126 -5.34 -7.56 12.64
N GLY A 127 -6.13 -8.58 12.31
CA GLY A 127 -7.53 -8.40 11.88
C GLY A 127 -7.70 -7.87 10.45
N GLN A 128 -6.60 -7.44 9.82
CA GLN A 128 -6.49 -7.07 8.40
C GLN A 128 -7.58 -6.10 7.89
N PRO A 129 -7.84 -5.00 8.62
CA PRO A 129 -8.87 -4.03 8.23
C PRO A 129 -8.56 -3.32 6.90
N ASN A 130 -7.33 -3.44 6.42
CA ASN A 130 -6.82 -2.81 5.21
C ASN A 130 -6.53 -3.79 4.06
N ALA A 131 -6.98 -5.04 4.16
CA ALA A 131 -6.93 -5.95 3.03
C ALA A 131 -7.80 -5.42 1.89
N VAL A 132 -7.25 -5.41 0.68
CA VAL A 132 -7.93 -4.97 -0.55
C VAL A 132 -7.93 -6.09 -1.57
N ASP A 133 -8.93 -6.09 -2.45
CA ASP A 133 -9.05 -7.06 -3.54
C ASP A 133 -7.80 -7.02 -4.45
N PRO A 134 -6.95 -8.07 -4.45
CA PRO A 134 -5.75 -8.09 -5.26
C PRO A 134 -6.05 -7.95 -6.77
N MET A 135 -7.20 -8.45 -7.22
CA MET A 135 -7.58 -8.46 -8.64
C MET A 135 -7.99 -7.07 -9.16
N LYS A 136 -8.21 -6.10 -8.27
CA LYS A 136 -8.41 -4.70 -8.66
C LYS A 136 -7.10 -3.92 -8.84
N LEU A 137 -5.98 -4.50 -8.41
CA LEU A 137 -4.66 -3.84 -8.41
C LEU A 137 -3.65 -4.51 -9.34
N VAL A 138 -3.70 -5.83 -9.47
CA VAL A 138 -2.81 -6.57 -10.38
C VAL A 138 -3.07 -6.18 -11.83
N GLY A 139 -2.00 -5.98 -12.60
CA GLY A 139 -2.05 -5.60 -14.02
C GLY A 139 -2.50 -4.15 -14.27
N LYS A 140 -2.95 -3.43 -13.24
CA LYS A 140 -3.36 -2.04 -13.34
C LYS A 140 -2.15 -1.13 -13.20
N ASP A 141 -1.98 -0.22 -14.16
CA ASP A 141 -1.03 0.87 -14.00
C ASP A 141 -1.47 1.79 -12.87
N LEU A 142 -0.71 1.77 -11.78
CA LEU A 142 -0.92 2.65 -10.64
C LEU A 142 -0.09 3.93 -10.80
N SER A 143 0.64 4.11 -11.91
CA SER A 143 1.37 5.35 -12.20
C SER A 143 0.45 6.57 -12.11
N PRO A 144 0.95 7.71 -11.61
CA PRO A 144 0.20 8.94 -11.71
C PRO A 144 -0.04 9.26 -13.19
N LYS A 145 -1.31 9.48 -13.54
CA LYS A 145 -1.74 10.06 -14.83
C LYS A 145 -0.86 11.29 -15.12
N PRO A 146 -0.46 11.54 -16.40
CA PRO A 146 0.68 12.40 -16.73
C PRO A 146 0.75 13.69 -15.92
N SER A 147 1.89 13.88 -15.26
CA SER A 147 2.23 15.04 -14.45
C SER A 147 2.16 16.32 -15.31
N GLY A 148 1.28 17.24 -14.92
CA GLY A 148 1.03 18.49 -15.65
C GLY A 148 -0.45 18.73 -15.98
N SER A 149 -1.31 17.74 -15.72
CA SER A 149 -2.75 17.89 -15.88
C SER A 149 -3.28 18.90 -14.86
N THR A 150 -3.74 20.06 -15.32
CA THR A 150 -4.47 21.05 -14.52
C THR A 150 -5.95 21.05 -14.90
N TYR A 151 -6.81 21.29 -13.93
CA TYR A 151 -8.23 21.52 -14.11
C TYR A 151 -8.58 22.98 -13.79
N THR A 152 -9.34 23.63 -14.66
CA THR A 152 -9.85 24.98 -14.38
C THR A 152 -11.27 24.84 -13.82
N VAL A 153 -11.46 25.27 -12.57
CA VAL A 153 -12.73 25.21 -11.85
C VAL A 153 -13.80 25.99 -12.62
N LYS A 154 -14.97 25.37 -12.81
CA LYS A 154 -16.14 25.96 -13.47
C LYS A 154 -17.20 26.34 -12.43
N LYS A 155 -18.14 27.19 -12.84
CA LYS A 155 -19.31 27.54 -12.02
C LYS A 155 -20.11 26.26 -11.70
N GLY A 156 -20.31 25.98 -10.41
CA GLY A 156 -21.04 24.79 -9.93
C GLY A 156 -20.16 23.59 -9.59
N ASP A 157 -18.84 23.66 -9.82
CA ASP A 157 -17.94 22.60 -9.43
C ASP A 157 -17.77 22.48 -7.91
N THR A 158 -17.51 21.25 -7.46
CA THR A 158 -17.11 20.94 -6.08
C THR A 158 -15.78 20.20 -6.08
N LEU A 159 -15.00 20.33 -5.01
CA LEU A 159 -13.77 19.53 -4.86
C LEU A 159 -14.06 18.03 -4.93
N TRP A 160 -15.17 17.59 -4.36
CA TRP A 160 -15.59 16.19 -4.43
C TRP A 160 -15.83 15.76 -5.88
N GLY A 161 -16.60 16.52 -6.65
CA GLY A 161 -16.89 16.20 -8.05
C GLY A 161 -15.62 16.15 -8.91
N ILE A 162 -14.72 17.12 -8.73
CA ILE A 162 -13.44 17.17 -9.45
C ILE A 162 -12.54 16.00 -9.04
N ALA A 163 -12.38 15.74 -7.73
CA ALA A 163 -11.53 14.68 -7.23
C ALA A 163 -12.03 13.30 -7.67
N ASN A 164 -13.33 13.04 -7.53
CA ASN A 164 -13.97 11.79 -7.92
C ASN A 164 -13.82 11.52 -9.42
N SER A 165 -14.07 12.54 -10.26
CA SER A 165 -13.91 12.44 -11.72
C SER A 165 -12.46 12.14 -12.13
N ASN A 166 -11.50 12.52 -11.30
CA ASN A 166 -10.07 12.30 -11.52
C ASN A 166 -9.49 11.13 -10.69
N LYS A 167 -10.36 10.27 -10.13
CA LYS A 167 -9.99 9.06 -9.38
C LYS A 167 -9.04 9.34 -8.21
N MET A 168 -9.23 10.47 -7.52
CA MET A 168 -8.50 10.84 -6.31
C MET A 168 -9.46 11.24 -5.20
N THR A 169 -8.98 11.26 -3.96
CA THR A 169 -9.75 11.78 -2.83
C THR A 169 -9.68 13.30 -2.77
N VAL A 170 -10.67 13.94 -2.13
CA VAL A 170 -10.65 15.38 -1.85
C VAL A 170 -9.36 15.77 -1.13
N ASN A 171 -8.93 14.97 -0.16
CA ASN A 171 -7.68 15.21 0.58
C ASN A 171 -6.44 15.16 -0.32
N GLN A 172 -6.38 14.22 -1.27
CA GLN A 172 -5.28 14.19 -2.25
C GLN A 172 -5.28 15.44 -3.13
N LEU A 173 -6.44 15.86 -3.63
CA LEU A 173 -6.57 17.08 -4.43
C LEU A 173 -6.20 18.34 -3.65
N LYS A 174 -6.63 18.44 -2.39
CA LYS A 174 -6.28 19.56 -1.49
C LYS A 174 -4.78 19.60 -1.20
N ASN A 175 -4.20 18.46 -0.83
CA ASN A 175 -2.77 18.37 -0.55
C ASN A 175 -1.91 18.72 -1.77
N LEU A 176 -2.35 18.33 -2.96
CA LEU A 176 -1.66 18.64 -4.21
C LEU A 176 -1.66 20.15 -4.53
N ASN A 177 -2.71 20.85 -4.10
CA ASN A 177 -2.95 22.26 -4.39
C ASN A 177 -2.73 23.19 -3.20
N GLY A 178 -2.29 22.68 -2.05
CA GLY A 178 -2.09 23.47 -0.82
C GLY A 178 -3.39 24.06 -0.24
N LEU A 179 -4.55 23.44 -0.52
CA LEU A 179 -5.86 23.93 -0.06
C LEU A 179 -6.09 23.59 1.41
N LYS A 180 -6.46 24.59 2.21
CA LYS A 180 -6.78 24.44 3.64
C LYS A 180 -8.25 24.13 3.90
N SER A 181 -9.16 24.55 3.01
CA SER A 181 -10.60 24.31 3.08
C SER A 181 -11.10 23.64 1.80
N ASP A 182 -12.40 23.33 1.77
CA ASP A 182 -13.03 22.74 0.58
C ASP A 182 -13.50 23.78 -0.44
N THR A 183 -13.28 25.06 -0.13
CA THR A 183 -13.69 26.20 -0.94
C THR A 183 -12.81 26.31 -2.19
N ILE A 184 -13.45 26.41 -3.36
CA ILE A 184 -12.82 26.67 -4.66
C ILE A 184 -13.62 27.71 -5.43
N TYR A 185 -12.96 28.43 -6.34
CA TYR A 185 -13.57 29.52 -7.11
C TYR A 185 -13.53 29.24 -8.61
N PRO A 186 -14.57 29.59 -9.39
CA PRO A 186 -14.52 29.53 -10.84
C PRO A 186 -13.28 30.24 -11.39
N GLY A 187 -12.57 29.61 -12.34
CA GLY A 187 -11.31 30.08 -12.90
C GLY A 187 -10.05 29.60 -12.15
N GLN A 188 -10.18 29.07 -10.93
CA GLN A 188 -9.05 28.52 -10.18
C GLN A 188 -8.45 27.31 -10.90
N LYS A 189 -7.13 27.29 -11.09
CA LYS A 189 -6.42 26.14 -11.66
C LYS A 189 -5.98 25.19 -10.56
N LEU A 190 -6.49 23.96 -10.59
CA LEU A 190 -6.10 22.87 -9.71
C LEU A 190 -5.19 21.90 -10.44
N LYS A 191 -4.02 21.63 -9.88
CA LYS A 191 -3.18 20.48 -10.25
C LYS A 191 -3.96 19.20 -9.97
N LEU A 192 -4.07 18.33 -10.96
CA LEU A 192 -4.66 16.99 -10.86
C LEU A 192 -3.58 15.90 -10.83
N SER A 193 -2.33 16.27 -11.03
CA SER A 193 -1.18 15.38 -11.05
C SER A 193 0.08 16.14 -10.66
N GLY A 194 1.09 15.41 -10.20
CA GLY A 194 2.35 15.96 -9.70
C GLY A 194 2.58 15.58 -8.24
N SER A 195 3.83 15.72 -7.77
CA SER A 195 4.12 15.57 -6.34
C SER A 195 3.38 16.65 -5.56
N PRO A 196 2.76 16.33 -4.40
CA PRO A 196 2.19 17.32 -3.52
C PRO A 196 3.21 18.43 -3.30
N SER A 197 2.78 19.69 -3.50
CA SER A 197 3.57 20.85 -3.11
C SER A 197 3.50 21.00 -1.59
N THR A 198 3.95 19.97 -0.87
CA THR A 198 4.08 20.05 0.58
C THR A 198 5.32 20.85 0.85
N THR A 199 5.15 21.97 1.55
CA THR A 199 6.21 22.61 2.30
C THR A 199 7.04 21.52 2.98
N ASN A 200 8.28 21.34 2.54
CA ASN A 200 9.18 20.30 3.03
C ASN A 200 9.60 20.54 4.48
N TYR A 201 9.11 21.61 5.10
CA TYR A 201 9.63 22.19 6.32
C TYR A 201 8.50 22.35 7.36
N TYR A 202 8.83 22.08 8.61
CA TYR A 202 7.97 22.28 9.76
C TYR A 202 8.74 23.00 10.87
N THR A 203 8.23 24.14 11.34
CA THR A 203 8.77 24.83 12.50
C THR A 203 8.20 24.21 13.77
N VAL A 204 9.07 23.62 14.58
CA VAL A 204 8.74 23.00 15.87
C VAL A 204 8.13 24.04 16.81
N ILE A 205 7.03 23.71 17.47
CA ILE A 205 6.40 24.54 18.51
C ILE A 205 6.55 23.89 19.89
N LYS A 206 6.25 24.64 20.95
CA LYS A 206 6.31 24.14 22.34
C LYS A 206 5.35 22.96 22.51
N GLY A 207 5.88 21.83 22.97
CA GLY A 207 5.11 20.59 23.20
C GLY A 207 5.17 19.58 22.04
N ASP A 208 5.81 19.93 20.92
CA ASP A 208 5.97 18.99 19.82
C ASP A 208 6.93 17.84 20.15
N THR A 209 6.66 16.70 19.54
CA THR A 209 7.56 15.54 19.49
C THR A 209 7.80 15.14 18.05
N LEU A 210 8.96 14.55 17.75
CA LEU A 210 9.21 14.00 16.41
C LEU A 210 8.16 12.96 16.02
N TRP A 211 7.63 12.21 16.99
CA TRP A 211 6.56 11.26 16.75
C TRP A 211 5.29 11.96 16.27
N GLY A 212 4.81 12.97 16.99
CA GLY A 212 3.61 13.73 16.61
C GLY A 212 3.76 14.40 15.23
N ILE A 213 4.94 14.96 14.97
CA ILE A 213 5.27 15.53 13.65
C ILE A 213 5.29 14.44 12.58
N SER A 214 5.87 13.28 12.85
CA SER A 214 5.90 12.18 11.88
C SER A 214 4.51 11.69 11.49
N GLN A 215 3.59 11.59 12.45
CA GLN A 215 2.18 11.25 12.19
C GLN A 215 1.49 12.33 11.35
N LYS A 216 1.65 13.60 11.74
CA LYS A 216 1.09 14.76 11.03
C LYS A 216 1.50 14.81 9.56
N TYR A 217 2.76 14.46 9.27
CA TYR A 217 3.30 14.49 7.92
C TYR A 217 3.29 13.13 7.23
N ASN A 218 2.68 12.09 7.81
CA ASN A 218 2.66 10.73 7.24
C ASN A 218 4.08 10.26 6.80
N THR A 219 5.05 10.43 7.71
CA THR A 219 6.45 10.03 7.55
C THR A 219 6.88 9.26 8.81
N THR A 220 8.16 8.93 8.95
CA THR A 220 8.67 8.29 10.17
C THR A 220 9.62 9.21 10.93
N VAL A 221 9.70 9.02 12.26
CA VAL A 221 10.70 9.68 13.11
C VAL A 221 12.10 9.48 12.52
N SER A 222 12.44 8.24 12.15
CA SER A 222 13.72 7.90 11.51
C SER A 222 13.97 8.71 10.23
N LYS A 223 12.95 8.85 9.37
CA LYS A 223 13.06 9.66 8.15
C LYS A 223 13.29 11.14 8.47
N ILE A 224 12.53 11.72 9.38
CA ILE A 224 12.74 13.13 9.82
C ILE A 224 14.15 13.30 10.37
N LYS A 225 14.62 12.39 11.23
CA LYS A 225 15.98 12.44 11.79
C LYS A 225 17.04 12.38 10.71
N SER A 226 16.90 11.45 9.75
CA SER A 226 17.85 11.31 8.64
C SER A 226 17.90 12.55 7.74
N LEU A 227 16.76 13.20 7.50
CA LEU A 227 16.67 14.41 6.67
C LEU A 227 17.31 15.65 7.33
N ASN A 228 17.37 15.65 8.65
CA ASN A 228 17.79 16.81 9.46
C ASN A 228 19.08 16.56 10.26
N GLY A 229 19.76 15.44 10.05
CA GLY A 229 20.99 15.09 10.77
C GLY A 229 20.79 14.94 12.28
N LEU A 230 19.59 14.59 12.76
CA LEU A 230 19.31 14.46 14.18
C LEU A 230 19.83 13.14 14.74
N LYS A 231 20.67 13.21 15.77
CA LYS A 231 21.20 12.03 16.48
C LYS A 231 20.25 11.50 17.55
N SER A 232 19.34 12.32 18.04
CA SER A 232 18.33 11.98 19.06
C SER A 232 16.95 12.48 18.66
N ASP A 233 15.95 12.19 19.48
CA ASP A 233 14.55 12.63 19.25
C ASP A 233 14.29 14.06 19.79
N LEU A 234 15.34 14.69 20.34
CA LEU A 234 15.28 16.02 20.91
C LEU A 234 15.14 17.08 19.80
N ILE A 235 14.10 17.89 19.93
CA ILE A 235 13.81 19.04 19.07
C ILE A 235 13.50 20.26 19.92
N LYS A 236 13.80 21.46 19.40
CA LYS A 236 13.60 22.72 20.12
C LYS A 236 12.52 23.56 19.45
N PRO A 237 11.63 24.24 20.20
CA PRO A 237 10.74 25.23 19.60
C PRO A 237 11.50 26.24 18.74
N GLY A 238 10.95 26.57 17.57
CA GLY A 238 11.60 27.40 16.55
C GLY A 238 12.51 26.64 15.58
N GLN A 239 12.84 25.38 15.84
CA GLN A 239 13.65 24.56 14.95
C GLN A 239 12.88 24.24 13.67
N ASN A 240 13.50 24.48 12.51
CA ASN A 240 12.90 24.13 11.22
C ASN A 240 13.33 22.73 10.78
N LEU A 241 12.38 21.82 10.58
CA LEU A 241 12.62 20.41 10.25
C LEU A 241 12.16 20.07 8.85
N ARG A 242 13.02 19.41 8.09
CA ARG A 242 12.67 18.70 6.85
C ARG A 242 11.79 17.49 7.16
N VAL A 243 10.53 17.48 6.72
CA VAL A 243 9.54 16.46 7.10
C VAL A 243 9.15 15.50 5.97
N LYS A 244 9.50 15.81 4.72
CA LYS A 244 9.34 14.93 3.55
C LYS A 244 10.54 15.02 2.63
#